data_AF-A0A219MJB5-F1
#
_entry.id   AF-A0A219MJB5-F1
#
_cell.length_a   1.000
_cell.length_b   1.000
_cell.length_c   1.000
_cell.angle_alpha   90.00
_cell.angle_beta   90.00
_cell.angle_gamma   90.00
#
_symmetry.space_group_name_H-M   'P 1'
#
loop_
_entity.id
_entity.type
_entity.pdbx_description
1 polymer ?
#
loop_
_entity_poly.entity_id
_entity_poly.type
_entity_poly.pdbx_seq_one_letter_code
_entity_poly.pdbx_strand_id
1 'polypeptide(L)'
;LILFPQTIIQWLSSSSEQWAGWVIVMDFFNPFSQIWYHALFYYIIYTALIIFFAYFYTAIQFNPAELAENLKKYGGFIPGIRPGSHTKEYIEKVLNRITLPGAIFLAGLALAPYVIIKFLDLSFNSGGGSLVYTFGGTSLLIMVGVALETLKQIESQ
;
A
#
# COMPACT_ATOMS: atom_id res chain seq x y z
N LEU A 1 7.91 -4.01 -1.72
CA LEU A 1 8.14 -5.14 -0.79
C LEU A 1 8.11 -6.48 -1.51
N ILE A 2 7.07 -6.81 -2.30
CA ILE A 2 7.03 -8.09 -3.05
C ILE A 2 8.12 -8.21 -4.13
N LEU A 3 8.53 -7.10 -4.73
CA LEU A 3 9.60 -7.09 -5.74
C LEU A 3 10.95 -7.54 -5.17
N PHE A 4 11.23 -7.32 -3.88
CA PHE A 4 12.55 -7.58 -3.31
C PHE A 4 12.89 -9.09 -3.23
N PRO A 5 12.03 -9.95 -2.64
CA PRO A 5 12.22 -11.39 -2.74
C PRO A 5 12.26 -11.87 -4.20
N GLN A 6 11.40 -11.33 -5.07
CA GLN A 6 11.37 -11.70 -6.48
C GLN A 6 12.72 -11.42 -7.18
N THR A 7 13.35 -10.26 -6.92
CA THR A 7 14.67 -9.94 -7.49
C THR A 7 15.76 -10.89 -6.99
N ILE A 8 15.72 -11.29 -5.71
CA ILE A 8 16.67 -12.28 -5.14
C ILE A 8 16.50 -13.64 -5.79
N ILE A 9 15.26 -14.12 -5.93
CA ILE A 9 14.95 -15.39 -6.58
C ILE A 9 15.41 -15.34 -8.05
N GLN A 10 15.31 -14.18 -8.72
CA GLN A 10 15.69 -14.02 -10.12
C GLN A 10 17.20 -14.11 -10.28
N TRP A 11 17.93 -13.46 -9.38
CA TRP A 11 19.37 -13.54 -9.31
C TRP A 11 19.86 -14.98 -9.01
N LEU A 12 19.26 -15.67 -8.04
CA LEU A 12 19.59 -17.07 -7.70
C LEU A 12 19.29 -18.06 -8.84
N SER A 13 18.15 -17.87 -9.54
CA SER A 13 17.75 -18.70 -10.68
C SER A 13 18.69 -18.56 -11.88
N SER A 14 19.42 -17.43 -12.00
CA SER A 14 20.41 -17.21 -13.06
C SER A 14 21.78 -17.84 -12.77
N SER A 15 22.04 -18.22 -11.50
CA SER A 15 23.35 -18.68 -11.02
C SER A 15 23.42 -20.19 -10.74
N SER A 16 22.28 -20.87 -10.63
CA SER A 16 22.19 -22.32 -10.36
C SER A 16 21.45 -23.04 -11.49
N GLU A 17 21.76 -24.32 -11.71
CA GLU A 17 21.02 -25.14 -12.68
C GLU A 17 19.51 -24.98 -12.49
N GLN A 18 18.80 -24.99 -13.60
CA GLN A 18 17.36 -24.71 -13.75
C GLN A 18 16.51 -25.73 -12.98
N TRP A 19 16.54 -25.66 -11.65
CA TRP A 19 15.70 -26.45 -10.78
C TRP A 19 14.26 -26.06 -11.07
N ALA A 20 13.44 -27.03 -11.47
CA ALA A 20 12.03 -26.83 -11.78
C ALA A 20 11.25 -26.17 -10.63
N GLY A 21 11.74 -26.27 -9.38
CA GLY A 21 11.18 -25.57 -8.23
C GLY A 21 11.31 -24.04 -8.30
N TRP A 22 12.38 -23.49 -8.90
CA TRP A 22 12.55 -22.04 -9.04
C TRP A 22 11.50 -21.43 -9.98
N VAL A 23 11.13 -22.14 -11.05
CA VAL A 23 10.11 -21.68 -12.01
C VAL A 23 8.74 -21.61 -11.34
N ILE A 24 8.37 -22.62 -10.56
CA ILE A 24 7.10 -22.66 -9.81
C ILE A 24 7.03 -21.52 -8.80
N VAL A 25 8.11 -21.28 -8.04
CA VAL A 25 8.16 -20.17 -7.07
C VAL A 25 8.01 -18.82 -7.77
N MET A 26 8.66 -18.64 -8.93
CA MET A 26 8.53 -17.40 -9.72
C MET A 26 7.11 -17.14 -10.22
N ASP A 27 6.38 -18.20 -10.58
CA ASP A 27 5.00 -18.08 -11.03
C ASP A 27 4.05 -17.62 -9.92
N PHE A 28 4.33 -17.93 -8.64
CA PHE A 28 3.58 -17.39 -7.50
C PHE A 28 3.82 -15.89 -7.27
N PHE A 29 4.96 -15.36 -7.70
CA PHE A 29 5.30 -13.93 -7.60
C PHE A 29 4.97 -13.14 -8.87
N ASN A 30 4.36 -13.78 -9.87
CA ASN A 30 4.04 -13.13 -11.13
C ASN A 30 2.56 -12.68 -11.17
N PRO A 31 2.27 -11.36 -11.19
CA PRO A 31 0.90 -10.84 -11.29
C PRO A 31 0.21 -11.13 -12.63
N PHE A 32 0.95 -11.56 -13.66
CA PHE A 32 0.47 -11.86 -15.01
C PHE A 32 0.61 -13.35 -15.37
N SER A 33 0.71 -14.24 -14.38
CA SER A 33 0.74 -15.68 -14.64
C SER A 33 -0.45 -16.11 -15.50
N GLN A 34 -0.21 -16.93 -16.52
CA GLN A 34 -1.26 -17.52 -17.38
C GLN A 34 -2.23 -18.41 -16.58
N ILE A 35 -1.81 -18.82 -15.39
CA ILE A 35 -2.57 -19.68 -14.50
C ILE A 35 -3.38 -18.83 -13.52
N TRP A 36 -4.71 -18.85 -13.70
CA TRP A 36 -5.64 -17.98 -12.97
C TRP A 36 -5.54 -18.07 -11.44
N TYR A 37 -5.24 -19.25 -10.87
CA TYR A 37 -5.12 -19.43 -9.42
C TYR A 37 -3.83 -18.84 -8.83
N HIS A 38 -2.72 -18.83 -9.58
CA HIS A 38 -1.48 -18.18 -9.14
C HIS A 38 -1.62 -16.65 -9.12
N ALA A 39 -2.27 -16.08 -10.14
CA ALA A 39 -2.56 -14.65 -10.19
C ALA A 39 -3.51 -14.21 -9.06
N LEU A 40 -4.53 -15.03 -8.73
CA LEU A 40 -5.46 -14.73 -7.64
C LEU A 40 -4.75 -14.79 -6.28
N PHE A 41 -3.86 -15.76 -6.08
CA PHE A 41 -3.02 -15.87 -4.88
C PHE A 41 -2.14 -14.64 -4.72
N TYR A 42 -1.50 -14.18 -5.81
CA TYR A 42 -0.71 -12.94 -5.81
C TYR A 42 -1.54 -11.73 -5.38
N TYR A 43 -2.74 -11.54 -5.92
CA TYR A 43 -3.57 -10.39 -5.54
C TYR A 43 -4.01 -10.46 -4.08
N ILE A 44 -4.38 -11.64 -3.58
CA ILE A 44 -4.78 -11.81 -2.18
C ILE A 44 -3.61 -11.52 -1.24
N ILE A 45 -2.44 -12.10 -1.50
CA ILE A 45 -1.27 -11.88 -0.63
C ILE A 45 -0.81 -10.42 -0.71
N TYR A 46 -0.87 -9.80 -1.90
CA TYR A 46 -0.49 -8.40 -2.08
C TYR A 46 -1.45 -7.46 -1.35
N THR A 47 -2.76 -7.65 -1.48
CA THR A 47 -3.76 -6.88 -0.73
C THR A 47 -3.63 -7.08 0.78
N ALA A 48 -3.46 -8.32 1.24
CA ALA A 48 -3.27 -8.61 2.66
C ALA A 48 -2.02 -7.93 3.22
N LEU A 49 -0.92 -7.94 2.45
CA LEU A 49 0.32 -7.25 2.81
C LEU A 49 0.10 -5.74 2.88
N ILE A 50 -0.61 -5.13 1.92
CA ILE A 50 -0.93 -3.70 1.94
C ILE A 50 -1.74 -3.34 3.19
N ILE A 51 -2.78 -4.11 3.51
CA ILE A 51 -3.61 -3.87 4.69
C ILE A 51 -2.78 -4.00 5.97
N PHE A 52 -1.98 -5.06 6.09
CA PHE A 52 -1.10 -5.27 7.23
C PHE A 52 -0.13 -4.10 7.43
N PHE A 53 0.57 -3.68 6.37
CA PHE A 53 1.52 -2.57 6.46
C PHE A 53 0.83 -1.22 6.67
N ALA A 54 -0.38 -1.01 6.16
CA ALA A 54 -1.14 0.20 6.43
C ALA A 54 -1.44 0.31 7.94
N TYR A 55 -1.93 -0.76 8.57
CA TYR A 55 -2.14 -0.79 10.02
C TYR A 55 -0.84 -0.61 10.80
N PHE A 56 0.20 -1.36 10.45
CA PHE A 56 1.49 -1.28 11.11
C PHE A 56 2.11 0.12 11.02
N TYR A 57 2.08 0.74 9.84
CA TYR A 57 2.57 2.09 9.63
C TYR A 57 1.77 3.12 10.44
N THR A 58 0.43 3.03 10.43
CA THR A 58 -0.40 3.96 11.22
C THR A 58 -0.16 3.85 12.72
N ALA A 59 0.06 2.64 13.26
CA ALA A 59 0.32 2.43 14.67
C ALA A 59 1.70 2.96 15.12
N ILE A 60 2.71 2.89 14.24
CA ILE A 60 4.04 3.45 14.53
C ILE A 60 4.05 4.97 14.38
N GLN A 61 3.42 5.49 13.33
CA GLN A 61 3.41 6.93 13.04
C GLN A 61 2.56 7.71 14.05
N PHE A 62 1.43 7.14 14.49
CA PHE A 62 0.52 7.78 15.43
C PHE A 62 0.53 7.03 16.75
N ASN A 63 1.26 7.55 17.74
CA ASN A 63 1.19 7.05 19.11
C ASN A 63 0.00 7.70 19.84
N PRO A 64 -1.11 6.97 20.09
CA PRO A 64 -2.33 7.55 20.67
C PRO A 64 -2.14 8.00 22.12
N ALA A 65 -1.22 7.36 22.85
CA ALA A 65 -0.89 7.73 24.22
C ALA A 65 -0.20 9.09 24.25
N GLU A 66 0.80 9.28 23.37
CA GLU A 66 1.54 10.53 23.26
C GLU A 66 0.65 11.67 22.76
N LEU A 67 -0.23 11.41 21.78
CA LEU A 67 -1.22 12.39 21.32
C LEU A 67 -2.16 12.86 22.44
N ALA A 68 -2.66 11.93 23.26
CA ALA A 68 -3.54 12.26 24.38
C ALA A 68 -2.81 13.07 25.47
N GLU A 69 -1.56 12.73 25.77
CA GLU A 69 -0.73 13.50 26.72
C GLU A 69 -0.40 14.90 26.19
N ASN A 70 -0.03 15.01 24.90
CA ASN A 70 0.22 16.29 24.26
C ASN A 70 -1.03 17.18 24.30
N LEU A 71 -2.21 16.66 23.96
CA LEU A 71 -3.46 17.42 24.07
C LEU A 71 -3.67 17.97 25.49
N LYS A 72 -3.50 17.12 26.50
CA LYS A 72 -3.62 17.54 27.91
C LYS A 72 -2.59 18.62 28.28
N LYS A 73 -1.33 18.47 27.84
CA LYS A 73 -0.23 19.40 28.14
C LYS A 73 -0.43 20.78 27.51
N TYR A 74 -1.00 20.83 26.31
CA TYR A 74 -1.31 22.08 25.60
C TYR A 74 -2.70 22.65 25.93
N GLY A 75 -3.38 22.13 26.96
CA GLY A 75 -4.71 22.60 27.39
C GLY A 75 -5.86 22.25 26.44
N GLY A 76 -5.60 21.40 25.43
CA GLY A 76 -6.61 20.89 24.51
C GLY A 76 -7.38 19.71 25.10
N PHE A 77 -8.66 19.59 24.74
CA PHE A 77 -9.49 18.45 25.11
C PHE A 77 -10.51 18.14 24.02
N ILE A 78 -10.90 16.87 23.93
CA ILE A 78 -11.97 16.43 23.03
C ILE A 78 -13.31 16.64 23.78
N PRO A 79 -14.25 17.43 23.24
CA PRO A 79 -15.56 17.64 23.88
C PRO A 79 -16.25 16.31 24.22
N GLY A 80 -16.72 16.18 25.46
CA GLY A 80 -17.42 14.98 25.94
C GLY A 80 -16.52 13.85 26.44
N ILE A 81 -15.19 13.99 26.43
CA ILE A 81 -14.25 12.94 26.88
C ILE A 81 -13.28 13.51 27.91
N ARG A 82 -13.12 12.83 29.05
CA ARG A 82 -12.20 13.27 30.11
C ARG A 82 -10.74 13.15 29.62
N PRO A 83 -9.92 14.22 29.73
CA PRO A 83 -8.53 14.20 29.28
C PRO A 83 -7.68 13.09 29.93
N GLY A 84 -6.86 12.40 29.13
CA GLY A 84 -5.97 11.32 29.57
C GLY A 84 -6.31 9.97 28.95
N SER A 85 -6.51 8.94 29.79
CA SER A 85 -6.74 7.55 29.33
C SER A 85 -7.93 7.41 28.39
N HIS A 86 -9.05 8.09 28.68
CA HIS A 86 -10.24 8.04 27.82
C HIS A 86 -10.03 8.74 26.48
N THR A 87 -9.19 9.77 26.42
CA THR A 87 -8.79 10.42 25.16
C THR A 87 -7.95 9.48 24.31
N LYS A 88 -7.01 8.74 24.92
CA LYS A 88 -6.21 7.72 24.23
C LYS A 88 -7.09 6.64 23.59
N GLU A 89 -7.99 6.02 24.37
CA GLU A 89 -8.91 4.98 23.88
C GLU A 89 -9.80 5.49 22.74
N TYR A 90 -10.24 6.74 22.83
CA TYR A 90 -11.02 7.36 21.77
C TYR A 90 -10.19 7.53 20.48
N ILE A 91 -8.97 8.06 20.58
CA ILE A 91 -8.07 8.23 19.44
C ILE A 91 -7.75 6.87 18.80
N GLU A 92 -7.47 5.84 19.60
CA GLU A 92 -7.26 4.46 19.12
C GLU A 92 -8.46 3.95 18.33
N LYS A 93 -9.67 4.14 18.85
CA LYS A 93 -10.91 3.69 18.18
C LYS A 93 -11.14 4.44 16.87
N VAL A 94 -10.86 5.73 16.83
CA VAL A 94 -10.97 6.57 15.63
C VAL A 94 -9.93 6.15 14.59
N LEU A 95 -8.67 6.02 14.97
CA LEU A 95 -7.59 5.57 14.09
C LEU A 95 -7.94 4.22 13.46
N ASN A 96 -8.33 3.22 14.26
CA ASN A 96 -8.70 1.90 13.73
C ASN A 96 -9.86 1.95 12.73
N ARG A 97 -10.85 2.84 12.94
CA ARG A 97 -12.01 2.97 12.05
C ARG A 97 -11.70 3.73 10.76
N ILE A 98 -10.73 4.66 10.78
CA ILE A 98 -10.28 5.40 9.58
C ILE A 98 -9.26 4.58 8.78
N THR A 99 -8.37 3.83 9.45
CA THR A 99 -7.35 3.01 8.80
C THR A 99 -7.97 1.89 7.95
N LEU A 100 -9.09 1.29 8.38
CA LEU A 100 -9.74 0.21 7.64
C LEU A 100 -10.15 0.60 6.20
N PRO A 101 -11.00 1.63 5.99
CA PRO A 101 -11.35 2.06 4.63
C PRO A 101 -10.15 2.65 3.87
N GLY A 102 -9.22 3.32 4.57
CA GLY A 102 -8.00 3.85 3.94
C GLY A 102 -7.09 2.76 3.38
N ALA A 103 -6.89 1.67 4.13
CA ALA A 103 -6.11 0.52 3.71
C ALA A 103 -6.75 -0.22 2.52
N ILE A 104 -8.08 -0.37 2.51
CA ILE A 104 -8.82 -0.96 1.39
C ILE A 104 -8.70 -0.08 0.14
N PHE A 105 -8.82 1.24 0.29
CA PHE A 105 -8.64 2.19 -0.81
C PHE A 105 -7.23 2.13 -1.41
N LEU A 106 -6.20 2.11 -0.56
CA LEU A 106 -4.81 1.95 -0.98
C LEU A 106 -4.58 0.62 -1.72
N ALA A 107 -5.16 -0.48 -1.22
CA ALA A 107 -5.08 -1.77 -1.89
C ALA A 107 -5.76 -1.76 -3.27
N GLY A 108 -6.91 -1.10 -3.38
CA GLY A 108 -7.62 -0.92 -4.66
C GLY A 108 -6.79 -0.15 -5.68
N LEU A 109 -6.19 0.97 -5.28
CA LEU A 109 -5.31 1.76 -6.17
C LEU A 109 -4.04 1.01 -6.57
N ALA A 110 -3.45 0.25 -5.65
CA ALA A 110 -2.29 -0.59 -5.97
C ALA A 110 -2.62 -1.71 -6.96
N LEU A 111 -3.85 -2.25 -6.91
CA LEU A 111 -4.33 -3.27 -7.85
C LEU A 111 -4.80 -2.69 -9.19
N ALA A 112 -5.26 -1.44 -9.21
CA ALA A 112 -5.80 -0.79 -10.40
C ALA A 112 -4.95 -0.94 -11.67
N PRO A 113 -3.62 -0.68 -11.68
CA PRO A 113 -2.82 -0.84 -12.89
C PRO A 113 -2.81 -2.30 -13.41
N TYR A 114 -2.74 -3.30 -12.51
CA TYR A 114 -2.75 -4.71 -12.90
C TYR A 114 -4.08 -5.11 -13.55
N VAL A 115 -5.19 -4.64 -12.98
CA VAL A 115 -6.53 -4.89 -13.51
C VAL A 115 -6.69 -4.24 -14.88
N ILE A 116 -6.28 -2.98 -15.04
CA ILE A 116 -6.37 -2.24 -16.32
C ILE A 116 -5.55 -2.93 -17.43
N ILE A 117 -4.31 -3.33 -17.13
CA ILE A 117 -3.44 -4.00 -18.10
C ILE A 117 -4.06 -5.34 -18.53
N LYS A 118 -4.62 -6.10 -17.58
CA LYS A 118 -5.27 -7.39 -17.86
C LYS A 118 -6.57 -7.26 -18.66
N PHE A 119 -7.40 -6.24 -18.39
CA PHE A 119 -8.67 -6.05 -19.08
C PHE A 119 -8.52 -5.49 -20.50
N LEU A 120 -7.52 -4.64 -20.73
CA LEU A 120 -7.27 -4.03 -22.04
C LEU A 120 -6.37 -4.88 -22.94
N ASP A 121 -5.97 -6.08 -22.48
CA ASP A 121 -5.03 -7.00 -23.15
C ASP A 121 -3.76 -6.29 -23.65
N LEU A 122 -3.35 -5.26 -22.92
CA LEU A 122 -2.17 -4.47 -23.24
C LEU A 122 -0.96 -5.34 -22.91
N SER A 123 -0.32 -5.89 -23.94
CA SER A 123 0.94 -6.61 -23.76
C SER A 123 1.94 -5.69 -23.04
N PHE A 124 2.57 -6.18 -21.97
CA PHE A 124 3.53 -5.42 -21.17
C PHE A 124 4.71 -4.88 -22.01
N ASN A 125 4.98 -5.53 -23.15
CA ASN A 125 6.00 -5.17 -24.15
C ASN A 125 5.52 -4.15 -25.21
N SER A 126 4.22 -3.89 -25.28
CA SER A 126 3.68 -2.78 -26.06
C SER A 126 3.77 -1.51 -25.21
N GLY A 127 4.21 -0.38 -25.79
CA GLY A 127 4.45 0.85 -25.04
C GLY A 127 3.31 1.28 -24.11
N GLY A 128 2.06 0.92 -24.42
CA GLY A 128 0.89 1.18 -23.58
C GLY A 128 0.88 0.47 -22.22
N GLY A 129 1.31 -0.80 -22.13
CA GLY A 129 1.29 -1.56 -20.87
C GLY A 129 2.31 -1.05 -19.84
N SER A 130 3.51 -0.71 -20.31
CA SER A 130 4.57 -0.12 -19.47
C SER A 130 4.20 1.28 -18.95
N LEU A 131 3.52 2.09 -19.77
CA LEU A 131 3.01 3.39 -19.36
C LEU A 131 1.96 3.28 -18.24
N VAL A 132 0.99 2.37 -18.36
CA VAL A 132 -0.04 2.16 -17.34
C VAL A 132 0.56 1.67 -16.01
N TYR A 133 1.58 0.82 -16.06
CA TYR A 133 2.28 0.38 -14.85
C TYR A 133 3.10 1.51 -14.22
N THR A 134 3.82 2.29 -15.03
CA THR A 134 4.73 3.36 -14.55
C THR A 134 3.96 4.58 -14.04
N PHE A 135 2.87 4.97 -14.70
CA PHE A 135 2.02 6.09 -14.30
C PHE A 135 0.84 5.65 -13.40
N GLY A 136 0.72 4.36 -13.07
CA GLY A 136 -0.35 3.81 -12.25
C GLY A 136 0.05 3.53 -10.80
N GLY A 137 -0.95 3.29 -9.95
CA GLY A 137 -0.75 2.92 -8.54
C GLY A 137 -0.07 4.02 -7.71
N THR A 138 1.10 3.71 -7.15
CA THR A 138 1.81 4.59 -6.20
C THR A 138 2.36 5.87 -6.83
N SER A 139 2.81 5.82 -8.09
CA SER A 139 3.32 7.03 -8.78
C SER A 139 2.22 8.07 -8.98
N LEU A 140 1.02 7.62 -9.36
CA LEU A 140 -0.17 8.46 -9.46
C LEU A 140 -0.54 9.09 -8.11
N LEU A 141 -0.53 8.28 -7.04
CA LEU A 141 -0.81 8.75 -5.68
C LEU A 141 0.15 9.85 -5.23
N ILE A 142 1.45 9.65 -5.46
CA ILE A 142 2.48 10.64 -5.10
C ILE A 142 2.33 11.89 -5.96
N MET A 143 2.13 11.73 -7.27
CA MET A 143 1.98 12.86 -8.20
C MET A 143 0.82 13.77 -7.80
N VAL A 144 -0.36 13.20 -7.55
CA VAL A 144 -1.53 13.97 -7.14
C VAL A 144 -1.33 14.59 -5.75
N GLY A 145 -0.72 13.83 -4.82
CA GLY A 145 -0.41 14.33 -3.48
C GLY A 145 0.51 15.56 -3.51
N VAL A 146 1.61 15.49 -4.25
CA VAL A 146 2.56 16.59 -4.41
C VAL A 146 1.95 17.77 -5.16
N ALA A 147 1.16 17.51 -6.21
CA ALA A 147 0.49 18.56 -6.97
C ALA A 147 -0.47 19.37 -6.08
N LEU A 148 -1.29 18.69 -5.27
CA LEU A 148 -2.20 19.35 -4.33
C LEU A 148 -1.45 20.11 -3.23
N GLU A 149 -0.35 19.56 -2.72
CA GLU A 149 0.47 20.23 -1.71
C GLU A 149 1.12 21.50 -2.28
N THR A 150 1.61 21.42 -3.52
CA THR A 150 2.23 22.55 -4.22
C THR A 150 1.21 23.66 -4.50
N LEU A 151 -0.01 23.30 -4.92
CA LEU A 151 -1.09 24.26 -5.13
C LEU A 151 -1.45 25.00 -3.84
N LYS A 152 -1.61 24.28 -2.73
CA LYS A 152 -1.86 24.91 -1.41
C LYS A 152 -0.73 25.82 -0.98
N GLN A 153 0.52 25.42 -1.22
CA GLN A 153 1.68 26.23 -0.86
C GLN A 153 1.73 27.54 -1.66
N ILE A 154 1.36 27.51 -2.94
CA ILE A 154 1.24 28.71 -3.78
C ILE A 154 0.07 29.59 -3.34
N GLU A 155 -1.08 29.02 -2.98
CA GLU A 155 -2.24 29.79 -2.50
C GLU A 155 -2.02 30.42 -1.11
N SER A 156 -1.14 29.85 -0.29
CA SER A 156 -0.82 30.34 1.05
C SER A 156 0.16 31.52 1.09
N GLN A 157 0.78 31.85 -0.05
CA GLN A 157 1.68 33.00 -0.26
C GLN A 157 0.88 34.16 -0.84
#